data_AF-A0A5C3Q670-F1
#
_entry.id   AF-A0A5C3Q670-F1
#
_cell.length_a   1.000
_cell.length_b   1.000
_cell.length_c   1.000
_cell.angle_alpha   90.00
_cell.angle_beta   90.00
_cell.angle_gamma   90.00
#
_symmetry.space_group_name_H-M   'P 1'
#
loop_
_entity.id
_entity.type
_entity.pdbx_description
1 polymer ?
#
loop_
_entity_poly.entity_id
_entity_poly.type
_entity_poly.pdbx_seq_one_letter_code
_entity_poly.pdbx_strand_id
1 'polypeptide(L)'
;EYKGGKGGGINTNVYKEQVLISYLLSSYMEVSKELGWAKFQQDGKAAHKGLIKWLRKHMVKILPHLVSSPGLSPIEPLWYTIEKLIQSCPHS
;
A
#
# COMPACT_ATOMS: atom_id res chain seq x y z
N GLU A 1 9.50 11.40 12.36
CA GLU A 1 9.43 12.46 11.34
C GLU A 1 9.38 11.87 9.94
N TYR A 2 8.47 12.37 9.09
CA TYR A 2 8.40 12.02 7.68
C TYR A 2 9.52 12.74 6.92
N LYS A 3 10.53 12.01 6.43
CA LYS A 3 11.68 12.54 5.68
C LYS A 3 11.39 12.70 4.18
N GLY A 4 10.21 13.21 3.82
CA GLY A 4 9.88 13.54 2.43
C GLY A 4 10.55 14.85 2.02
N GLY A 5 11.66 14.77 1.28
CA GLY A 5 12.38 15.95 0.77
C GLY A 5 11.54 16.78 -0.20
N LYS A 6 11.96 18.03 -0.44
CA LYS A 6 11.39 18.93 -1.46
C LYS A 6 11.39 18.24 -2.84
N GLY A 7 10.23 17.71 -3.27
CA GLY A 7 10.07 16.89 -4.50
C GLY A 7 10.22 15.36 -4.31
N GLY A 8 10.32 14.88 -3.07
CA GLY A 8 10.74 13.54 -2.67
C GLY A 8 9.57 12.57 -2.47
N GLY A 9 9.16 11.91 -3.55
CA GLY A 9 8.30 10.74 -3.46
C GLY A 9 8.92 9.62 -2.60
N ILE A 10 8.07 8.69 -2.15
CA ILE A 10 8.51 7.52 -1.39
C ILE A 10 9.42 6.66 -2.28
N ASN A 11 10.70 6.56 -1.93
CA ASN A 11 11.62 5.63 -2.59
C ASN A 11 11.49 4.21 -2.02
N THR A 12 12.16 3.24 -2.65
CA THR A 12 12.11 1.82 -2.27
C THR A 12 12.39 1.56 -0.79
N ASN A 13 13.40 2.22 -0.20
CA ASN A 13 13.77 1.98 1.19
C ASN A 13 12.74 2.58 2.15
N VAL A 14 12.29 3.80 1.88
CA VAL A 14 11.25 4.47 2.68
C VAL A 14 9.95 3.67 2.62
N TYR A 15 9.55 3.18 1.44
CA TYR A 15 8.35 2.33 1.30
C TYR A 15 8.49 1.05 2.11
N LYS A 16 9.65 0.39 2.02
CA LYS A 16 9.91 -0.84 2.78
C LYS A 16 9.83 -0.61 4.29
N GLU A 17 10.49 0.41 4.82
CA GLU A 17 10.55 0.66 6.26
C GLU A 17 9.22 1.17 6.80
N GLN A 18 8.67 2.21 6.17
CA GLN A 18 7.52 2.92 6.71
C GLN A 18 6.19 2.28 6.36
N VAL A 19 6.09 1.55 5.24
CA VAL A 19 4.82 0.91 4.83
C VAL A 19 4.88 -0.58 5.07
N LEU A 20 5.86 -1.27 4.49
CA LEU A 20 5.86 -2.74 4.52
C LEU A 20 6.18 -3.30 5.91
N ILE A 21 7.27 -2.86 6.53
CA ILE A 21 7.69 -3.36 7.84
C ILE A 21 6.74 -2.86 8.94
N SER A 22 6.43 -1.57 8.92
CA SER A 22 5.68 -0.94 10.02
C SER A 22 4.20 -1.31 10.06
N TYR A 23 3.57 -1.53 8.90
CA TYR A 23 2.12 -1.76 8.82
C TYR A 23 1.75 -3.05 8.10
N LEU A 24 2.32 -3.31 6.92
CA LEU A 24 1.84 -4.43 6.09
C LEU A 24 2.04 -5.78 6.77
N LEU A 25 3.21 -6.06 7.35
CA LEU A 25 3.51 -7.41 7.84
C LEU A 25 2.54 -7.85 8.94
N SER A 26 2.29 -7.01 9.94
CA SER A 26 1.37 -7.33 11.03
C SER A 26 -0.06 -7.54 10.51
N SER A 27 -0.58 -6.58 9.74
CA SER A 27 -1.93 -6.66 9.19
C SER A 27 -2.11 -7.84 8.23
N TYR A 28 -1.11 -8.13 7.39
CA TYR A 28 -1.18 -9.26 6.47
C TYR A 28 -1.21 -10.60 7.21
N MET A 29 -0.41 -10.75 8.26
CA MET A 29 -0.40 -11.97 9.08
C MET A 29 -1.72 -12.17 9.82
N GLU A 30 -2.27 -11.10 10.39
CA GLU A 30 -3.57 -11.11 11.06
C GLU A 30 -4.69 -11.53 10.12
N VAL A 31 -4.82 -10.84 8.98
CA VAL A 31 -5.85 -11.14 7.96
C VAL A 31 -5.68 -12.53 7.37
N SER A 32 -4.43 -12.96 7.11
CA SER A 32 -4.16 -14.31 6.59
C SER A 32 -4.56 -15.39 7.58
N LYS A 33 -4.35 -15.14 8.89
CA LYS A 33 -4.73 -16.06 9.96
C LYS A 33 -6.25 -16.15 10.11
N GLU A 34 -6.93 -15.02 10.04
CA GLU A 34 -8.39 -14.94 10.18
C GLU A 34 -9.13 -15.58 9.00
N LEU A 35 -8.73 -15.24 7.77
CA LEU A 35 -9.43 -15.68 6.56
C LEU A 35 -8.90 -17.00 5.99
N GLY A 36 -7.76 -17.50 6.48
CA GLY A 36 -7.05 -18.64 5.91
C GLY A 36 -6.36 -18.35 4.56
N TRP A 37 -6.57 -17.15 3.99
CA TRP A 37 -5.91 -16.68 2.78
C TRP A 37 -5.83 -15.15 2.75
N ALA A 38 -4.77 -14.61 2.16
CA ALA A 38 -4.69 -13.20 1.79
C ALA A 38 -3.75 -13.00 0.61
N LYS A 39 -4.03 -11.98 -0.20
CA LYS A 39 -3.12 -11.48 -1.24
C LYS A 39 -2.96 -9.98 -1.10
N PHE A 40 -1.72 -9.51 -1.18
CA PHE A 40 -1.37 -8.10 -1.15
C PHE A 40 -1.40 -7.51 -2.56
N GLN A 41 -2.11 -6.41 -2.75
CA GLN A 41 -2.15 -5.68 -4.02
C GLN A 41 -1.42 -4.33 -3.86
N GLN A 42 -0.66 -3.96 -4.89
CA GLN A 42 0.01 -2.67 -5.03
C GLN A 42 0.11 -2.32 -6.52
N ASP A 43 0.25 -1.03 -6.84
CA ASP A 43 0.42 -0.58 -8.22
C ASP A 43 1.81 -0.95 -8.79
N GLY A 44 2.00 -0.70 -10.09
CA GLY A 44 3.23 -1.02 -10.81
C GLY A 44 4.38 -0.02 -10.65
N LYS A 45 4.37 0.89 -9.65
CA LYS A 45 5.44 1.88 -9.47
C LYS A 45 6.81 1.23 -9.29
N ALA A 46 7.86 1.92 -9.74
CA ALA A 46 9.23 1.41 -9.73
C ALA A 46 9.71 0.99 -8.33
N ALA A 47 9.34 1.76 -7.29
CA ALA A 47 9.66 1.46 -5.89
C ALA A 47 9.12 0.09 -5.44
N HIS A 48 7.94 -0.31 -5.94
CA HIS A 48 7.28 -1.56 -5.58
C HIS A 48 7.92 -2.77 -6.28
N LYS A 49 8.31 -2.59 -7.56
CA LYS A 49 8.96 -3.65 -8.35
C LYS A 49 10.26 -4.12 -7.71
N GLY A 50 11.03 -3.20 -7.11
CA GLY A 50 12.26 -3.50 -6.39
C GLY A 50 12.08 -4.38 -5.14
N LEU A 51 10.86 -4.50 -4.61
CA LEU A 51 10.56 -5.17 -3.33
C LEU A 51 9.85 -6.51 -3.48
N ILE A 52 9.57 -6.96 -4.71
CA ILE A 52 8.91 -8.25 -4.97
C ILE A 52 9.68 -9.41 -4.32
N LYS A 53 11.03 -9.40 -4.41
CA LYS A 53 11.88 -10.42 -3.75
C LYS A 53 11.74 -10.38 -2.22
N TRP A 54 11.67 -9.17 -1.65
CA TRP A 54 11.52 -8.98 -0.21
C TRP A 54 10.14 -9.48 0.27
N LEU A 55 9.07 -9.14 -0.45
CA LEU A 55 7.71 -9.61 -0.16
C LEU A 55 7.61 -11.14 -0.20
N ARG A 56 8.20 -11.78 -1.22
CA ARG A 56 8.27 -13.25 -1.31
C ARG A 56 9.04 -13.87 -0.15
N LYS A 57 10.16 -13.27 0.29
CA LYS A 57 10.92 -13.75 1.45
C LYS A 57 10.08 -13.72 2.74
N HIS A 58 9.13 -12.80 2.85
CA HIS A 58 8.21 -12.69 3.99
C HIS A 58 6.88 -13.42 3.75
N MET A 59 6.82 -14.33 2.78
CA MET A 59 5.63 -15.13 2.45
C MET A 59 4.39 -14.31 2.07
N VAL A 60 4.57 -13.05 1.69
CA VAL A 60 3.48 -12.19 1.23
C VAL A 60 3.14 -12.53 -0.22
N LYS A 61 1.95 -13.08 -0.45
CA LYS A 61 1.45 -13.39 -1.79
C LYS A 61 0.97 -12.10 -2.48
N ILE A 62 1.54 -11.77 -3.63
CA ILE A 62 1.16 -10.56 -4.38
C ILE A 62 0.02 -10.88 -5.35
N LEU A 63 -1.03 -10.06 -5.36
CA LEU A 63 -2.07 -10.08 -6.37
C LEU A 63 -1.57 -9.39 -7.65
N PRO A 64 -1.65 -10.03 -8.83
CA PRO A 64 -1.29 -9.38 -10.09
C PRO A 64 -2.13 -8.11 -10.30
N HIS A 65 -1.48 -7.03 -10.73
CA HIS A 65 -2.14 -5.79 -11.09
C HIS A 65 -1.74 -5.40 -12.51
N LEU A 66 -2.74 -5.07 -13.34
CA LEU A 66 -2.53 -4.60 -14.70
C LEU A 66 -1.94 -3.19 -14.68
N VAL A 67 -1.07 -2.90 -15.63
CA VAL A 67 -0.46 -1.56 -15.76
C VAL A 67 -1.56 -0.54 -16.09
N SER A 68 -1.47 0.66 -15.52
CA SER A 68 -2.38 1.78 -15.81
C SER A 68 -3.87 1.46 -15.60
N SER A 69 -4.20 0.70 -14.56
CA SER A 69 -5.58 0.27 -14.26
C SER A 69 -6.05 0.75 -12.87
N PRO A 70 -6.14 2.07 -12.62
CA PRO A 70 -6.53 2.60 -11.32
C PRO A 70 -7.94 2.14 -10.90
N GLY A 71 -8.86 1.98 -11.85
CA GLY A 71 -10.22 1.48 -11.59
C GLY A 71 -10.30 0.02 -11.10
N LEU A 72 -9.20 -0.73 -11.16
CA LEU A 72 -9.11 -2.09 -10.58
C LEU A 72 -8.56 -2.08 -9.14
N SER A 73 -8.14 -0.91 -8.64
CA SER A 73 -7.67 -0.77 -7.27
C SER A 73 -8.87 -0.47 -6.35
N PRO A 74 -9.18 -1.37 -5.39
CA PRO A 74 -10.31 -1.16 -4.49
C PRO A 74 -10.11 0.02 -3.53
N ILE A 75 -8.92 0.63 -3.50
CA ILE A 75 -8.63 1.79 -2.64
C ILE A 75 -9.18 3.10 -3.21
N GLU A 76 -9.42 3.21 -4.52
CA GLU A 76 -9.87 4.47 -5.13
C GLU A 76 -11.25 4.92 -4.62
N PRO A 77 -12.28 4.06 -4.53
CA PRO A 77 -13.57 4.44 -3.94
C PRO A 77 -13.47 4.79 -2.45
N LEU A 78 -12.53 4.17 -1.73
CA LEU A 78 -12.27 4.48 -0.33
C LEU A 78 -11.70 5.89 -0.18
N TRP A 79 -10.70 6.25 -0.98
CA TRP A 79 -10.14 7.61 -0.98
C TRP A 79 -11.18 8.66 -1.32
N TYR A 80 -12.00 8.40 -2.33
CA TYR A 80 -13.11 9.30 -2.69
C TYR A 80 -14.08 9.53 -1.53
N THR A 81 -14.39 8.48 -0.78
CA THR A 81 -15.28 8.57 0.39
C THR A 81 -14.62 9.37 1.52
N ILE A 82 -13.34 9.12 1.80
CA ILE A 82 -12.57 9.84 2.82
C ILE A 82 -12.48 11.33 2.47
N GLU A 83 -12.20 11.66 1.20
CA GLU A 83 -12.14 13.04 0.73
C GLU A 83 -13.44 13.80 0.98
N LYS A 84 -14.59 13.18 0.65
CA LYS A 84 -15.90 13.75 0.94
C LYS A 84 -16.13 14.01 2.43
N LEU A 85 -15.74 13.07 3.28
CA LEU A 85 -15.87 13.22 4.73
C LEU A 85 -15.02 14.40 5.23
N ILE A 86 -13.78 14.51 4.75
CA ILE A 86 -12.88 15.62 5.11
C ILE A 86 -13.48 16.95 4.64
N GLN A 87 -13.98 17.04 3.41
CA GLN A 87 -14.60 18.26 2.87
C GLN A 87 -15.88 18.65 3.62
N SER A 88 -16.59 17.67 4.21
CA SER A 88 -17.79 17.92 5.01
C SER A 88 -17.50 18.39 6.44
N CYS A 89 -16.24 18.30 6.91
CA CYS A 89 -15.85 18.77 8.23
C CYS A 89 -15.77 20.31 8.25
N PRO A 90 -16.51 21.01 9.13
CA PRO A 90 -16.65 22.48 9.08
C PRO A 90 -15.38 23.34 9.32
N HIS A 91 -14.18 22.76 9.43
CA HIS A 91 -12.96 23.46 9.89
C HIS A 91 -11.69 23.17 9.06
N SER A 92 -11.81 22.77 7.79
CA SER A 92 -10.67 22.74 6.86
C SER A 92 -10.48 24.07 6.12
#